data_AF-A0A498QQ20-F1
#
_entry.id   AF-A0A498QQ20-F1
#
_cell.length_a   1.000
_cell.length_b   1.000
_cell.length_c   1.000
_cell.angle_alpha   90.00
_cell.angle_beta   90.00
_cell.angle_gamma   90.00
#
_symmetry.space_group_name_H-M   'P 1'
#
loop_
_entity.id
_entity.type
_entity.pdbx_description
1 polymer ?
#
loop_
_entity_poly.entity_id
_entity_poly.type
_entity_poly.pdbx_seq_one_letter_code
_entity_poly.pdbx_strand_id
1 'polypeptide(L)' 'MLTEAGFDFMPVVFAMFRWGKRHLASGDRFQLTLLGCGAAAQIKIRCGKEHLVPPDELGIRLVTSP' A
#
# COMPACT_ATOMS: atom_id res chain seq x y z
N MET A 1 15.94 11.51 -9.59
CA MET A 1 16.08 10.52 -8.49
C MET A 1 15.05 10.89 -7.43
N LEU A 2 14.34 9.93 -6.84
CA LEU A 2 13.37 10.23 -5.76
C LEU A 2 14.12 10.57 -4.47
N THR A 3 13.58 11.50 -3.69
CA THR A 3 14.02 11.73 -2.30
C THR A 3 13.56 10.58 -1.41
N GLU A 4 14.09 10.50 -0.19
CA GLU A 4 13.63 9.53 0.83
C GLU A 4 12.12 9.62 1.06
N ALA A 5 11.59 10.84 1.21
CA ALA A 5 10.14 11.08 1.29
C ALA A 5 9.36 10.55 0.08
N GLY A 6 9.97 10.53 -1.11
CA GLY A 6 9.37 9.92 -2.30
C GLY A 6 9.30 8.39 -2.22
N PHE A 7 10.30 7.74 -1.63
CA PHE A 7 10.28 6.30 -1.36
C PHE A 7 9.25 5.93 -0.29
N ASP A 8 9.18 6.70 0.79
CA ASP A 8 8.21 6.49 1.88
C ASP A 8 6.76 6.63 1.41
N PHE A 9 6.53 7.41 0.35
CA PHE A 9 5.21 7.63 -0.22
C PHE A 9 4.76 6.53 -1.20
N MET A 10 5.67 5.67 -1.69
CA MET A 10 5.33 4.62 -2.67
C MET A 10 4.18 3.68 -2.24
N PRO A 11 4.04 3.27 -0.96
CA PRO A 11 2.92 2.44 -0.53
C PRO A 11 1.55 3.08 -0.82
N VAL A 12 1.42 4.40 -0.72
CA VAL A 12 0.19 5.14 -1.05
C VAL A 12 -0.12 5.03 -2.54
N VAL A 13 0.86 5.26 -3.40
CA VAL A 13 0.73 5.15 -4.85
C VAL A 13 0.34 3.72 -5.26
N PHE A 14 0.95 2.71 -4.66
CA PHE A 14 0.62 1.31 -4.92
C PHE A 14 -0.78 0.93 -4.43
N ALA A 15 -1.25 1.50 -3.32
CA ALA A 15 -2.63 1.32 -2.87
C ALA A 15 -3.64 1.87 -3.90
N MET A 16 -3.35 3.02 -4.51
CA MET A 16 -4.17 3.58 -5.59
C MET A 16 -4.21 2.66 -6.82
N PHE A 17 -3.09 2.06 -7.23
CA PHE A 17 -3.09 1.07 -8.32
C PHE A 17 -3.96 -0.14 -7.99
N ARG A 18 -3.90 -0.66 -6.76
CA ARG A 18 -4.74 -1.79 -6.33
C ARG A 18 -6.24 -1.43 -6.36
N TRP A 19 -6.60 -0.23 -5.93
CA TRP A 19 -7.96 0.27 -6.04
C TRP A 19 -8.40 0.38 -7.51
N GLY A 20 -7.56 1.00 -8.34
CA GLY A 20 -7.83 1.16 -9.77
C GLY A 20 -8.02 -0.17 -10.49
N LYS A 21 -7.17 -1.16 -10.16
CA LYS A 21 -7.30 -2.54 -10.65
C LYS A 21 -8.68 -3.14 -10.36
N ARG A 22 -9.23 -2.89 -9.17
CA ARG A 22 -10.50 -3.49 -8.72
C ARG A 22 -11.73 -2.76 -9.24
N HIS A 23 -11.63 -1.45 -9.49
CA HIS A 23 -12.81 -0.60 -9.67
C HIS A 23 -12.89 0.10 -11.04
N LEU A 24 -11.82 0.16 -11.82
CA LEU A 24 -11.83 0.79 -13.14
C LEU A 24 -12.03 -0.27 -14.23
N ALA A 25 -12.78 0.09 -15.28
CA ALA A 25 -13.12 -0.80 -16.40
C ALA A 25 -11.91 -1.34 -17.20
N SER A 26 -10.70 -0.83 -16.95
CA SER A 26 -9.46 -1.34 -17.55
C SER A 26 -8.34 -1.51 -16.52
N GLY A 27 -8.73 -1.79 -15.28
CA GLY A 27 -7.81 -1.93 -14.15
C GLY A 27 -6.95 -3.20 -14.21
N ASP A 28 -7.37 -4.20 -14.98
CA ASP A 28 -6.64 -5.44 -15.25
C ASP A 28 -5.36 -5.23 -16.08
N ARG A 29 -5.22 -4.10 -16.77
CA ARG A 29 -4.04 -3.77 -17.60
C ARG A 29 -2.76 -3.52 -16.81
N PHE A 30 -2.82 -3.39 -15.48
CA PHE A 30 -1.66 -3.11 -14.64
C PHE A 30 -1.62 -4.04 -13.41
N GLN A 31 -0.43 -4.58 -13.11
CA GLN A 31 -0.17 -5.40 -11.94
C GLN A 31 1.17 -5.01 -11.32
N LEU A 32 1.17 -4.74 -10.01
CA LEU A 32 2.41 -4.60 -9.25
C LEU A 32 3.04 -5.97 -9.06
N THR A 33 4.30 -6.14 -9.45
CA THR A 33 5.03 -7.40 -9.37
C THR A 33 6.40 -7.21 -8.72
N LEU A 34 6.92 -8.27 -8.12
CA LEU A 34 8.32 -8.33 -7.73
C LEU A 34 9.17 -8.53 -8.98
N LEU A 35 10.17 -7.67 -9.19
CA LEU A 35 11.04 -7.73 -10.38
C LEU A 35 11.82 -9.05 -10.51
N GLY A 36 12.11 -9.73 -9.40
CA GLY A 36 12.85 -11.00 -9.41
C GLY A 36 12.01 -12.17 -9.92
N CYS A 37 10.95 -12.54 -9.20
CA CYS A 37 10.16 -13.74 -9.52
C CYS A 37 8.88 -13.45 -10.32
N GLY A 38 8.56 -12.19 -10.60
CA GLY A 38 7.34 -11.79 -11.30
C GLY A 38 6.04 -11.96 -10.52
N ALA A 39 6.10 -12.46 -9.28
CA ALA A 39 4.92 -12.67 -8.45
C ALA A 39 4.21 -11.34 -8.16
N ALA A 40 2.87 -11.37 -8.10
CA ALA A 40 2.06 -10.23 -7.74
C ALA A 40 2.38 -9.75 -6.31
N ALA A 41 2.70 -8.47 -6.18
CA ALA A 41 2.93 -7.85 -4.89
C ALA A 41 1.64 -7.21 -4.34
N GLN A 42 1.53 -7.16 -3.02
CA GLN A 42 0.39 -6.54 -2.33
C GLN A 42 0.88 -5.78 -1.10
N ILE A 43 0.25 -4.62 -0.84
CA ILE A 43 0.46 -3.87 0.40
C ILE A 43 -0.53 -4.38 1.46
N LYS A 44 -0.01 -4.58 2.67
CA LYS A 44 -0.75 -4.97 3.86
C LYS A 44 -0.38 -4.04 5.00
N ILE A 45 -1.34 -3.72 5.86
CA ILE A 45 -1.10 -2.96 7.07
C ILE A 45 -0.78 -3.94 8.20
N ARG A 46 0.27 -3.65 8.95
CA ARG A 46 0.63 -4.37 10.18
C ARG A 46 0.59 -3.41 11.35
N CYS A 47 0.13 -3.88 12.51
CA CYS A 47 0.28 -3.12 13.75
C CYS A 47 1.74 -3.21 14.24
N GLY A 48 2.10 -2.42 15.26
CA GLY A 48 3.45 -2.45 15.86
C GLY A 48 3.84 -3.78 16.53
N LYS A 49 2.98 -4.80 16.49
CA LYS A 49 3.26 -6.19 16.91
C LYS A 49 3.30 -7.16 15.72
N GLU A 50 3.46 -6.67 14.50
CA GLU A 50 3.54 -7.45 13.25
C GLU A 50 2.27 -8.22 12.82
N HIS A 51 1.14 -8.07 13.51
CA HIS A 51 -0.13 -8.67 13.08
C HIS A 51 -0.71 -7.95 11.86
N LEU A 52 -1.26 -8.72 10.92
CA LEU A 52 -2.06 -8.15 9.82
C LEU A 52 -3.34 -7.55 10.40
N VAL A 53 -3.62 -6.29 10.08
CA VAL A 53 -4.80 -5.57 10.59
C VAL A 53 -5.83 -5.40 9.47
N PRO A 54 -7.08 -5.83 9.67
CA PRO A 54 -8.15 -5.59 8.71
C PRO A 54 -8.62 -4.13 8.79
N PRO A 55 -9.18 -3.55 7.70
CA PRO A 55 -9.49 -2.12 7.64
C PRO A 55 -10.49 -1.63 8.69
N ASP A 56 -11.43 -2.48 9.10
CA ASP A 56 -12.47 -2.21 10.10
C ASP A 56 -11.96 -2.15 11.54
N GLU A 57 -10.76 -2.67 11.81
CA GLU A 57 -10.08 -2.56 13.10
C GLU A 57 -9.16 -1.32 13.21
N LEU A 58 -9.02 -0.55 12.12
CA LEU A 58 -8.17 0.65 12.12
C LEU A 58 -8.90 1.87 12.70
N GLY A 59 -8.21 2.58 13.59
CA GLY A 59 -8.64 3.86 14.14
C GLY A 59 -7.58 4.94 13.96
N ILE A 60 -8.01 6.19 13.92
CA ILE A 60 -7.12 7.37 13.90
C ILE A 60 -7.34 8.13 15.21
N ARG A 61 -6.25 8.49 15.88
CA ARG A 61 -6.28 9.39 17.03
C ARG A 61 -5.28 10.51 16.83
N LEU A 62 -5.59 11.68 17.39
CA LEU A 62 -4.62 12.76 17.50
C LEU A 62 -3.53 12.34 18.50
N VAL A 63 -2.28 12.61 18.14
CA VAL A 63 -1.13 12.50 19.03
C VAL A 63 -0.50 13.87 19.15
N THR A 64 -0.22 14.32 20.37
CA THR A 64 0.65 15.48 20.56
C THR A 64 2.06 15.06 20.16
N SER A 65 2.76 15.93 19.44
CA SER A 65 4.19 15.72 19.17
C SER A 65 4.93 15.47 20.48
N PRO A 66 5.89 14.52 20.51
CA PRO A 66 6.75 14.31 21.67
C PRO A 66 7.54 15.57 22.02
#